data_AF-A0A833APX7-F1
#
_entry.id   AF-A0A833APX7-F1
#
_cell.length_a   1.000
_cell.length_b   1.000
_cell.length_c   1.000
_cell.angle_alpha   90.00
_cell.angle_beta   90.00
_cell.angle_gamma   90.00
#
_symmetry.space_group_name_H-M   'P 1'
#
loop_
_entity.id
_entity.type
_entity.pdbx_description
1 polymer ?
#
loop_
_entity_poly.entity_id
_entity_poly.type
_entity_poly.pdbx_seq_one_letter_code
_entity_poly.pdbx_strand_id
1 'polypeptide(L)'
;MKIFKNLLWILWCASLFGQSAEKASQPNILWIITDDQRADALECYNRATTGKSESPLGYVMSPNTDKLAAEGTMFTNAYNNSPMCAISRASMHLGRYPFRSGHYKFF
;
A
#
# COMPACT_ATOMS: atom_id res chain seq x y z
N MET A 1 -14.23 52.93 -25.88
CA MET A 1 -14.92 51.84 -25.17
C MET A 1 -14.83 50.45 -25.85
N LYS A 2 -14.29 50.30 -27.07
CA LYS A 2 -14.10 48.98 -27.74
C LYS A 2 -12.77 48.30 -27.40
N ILE A 3 -11.69 49.08 -27.25
CA ILE A 3 -10.32 48.58 -26.96
C ILE A 3 -10.22 47.91 -25.58
N PHE A 4 -10.88 48.46 -24.56
CA PHE A 4 -10.90 47.88 -23.21
C PHE A 4 -11.61 46.52 -23.15
N LYS A 5 -12.69 46.33 -23.93
CA LYS A 5 -13.34 45.03 -24.08
C LYS A 5 -12.38 44.02 -24.74
N ASN A 6 -11.70 44.41 -25.82
CA ASN A 6 -10.78 43.51 -26.50
C ASN A 6 -9.60 43.07 -25.62
N LEU A 7 -9.09 43.94 -24.74
CA LEU A 7 -8.05 43.59 -23.77
C LEU A 7 -8.54 42.57 -22.72
N LEU A 8 -9.77 42.76 -22.22
CA LEU A 8 -10.41 41.83 -21.29
C LEU A 8 -10.66 40.45 -21.93
N TRP A 9 -11.03 40.42 -23.21
CA TRP A 9 -11.19 39.18 -23.97
C TRP A 9 -9.85 38.44 -24.19
N ILE A 10 -8.77 39.17 -24.47
CA ILE A 10 -7.43 38.56 -24.63
C ILE A 10 -6.93 38.00 -23.30
N LEU A 11 -7.13 38.72 -22.19
CA LEU A 11 -6.77 38.25 -20.85
C LEU A 11 -7.60 37.02 -20.42
N TRP A 12 -8.87 36.97 -20.79
CA TRP A 12 -9.73 35.82 -20.53
C TRP A 12 -9.32 34.60 -21.37
N CYS A 13 -9.01 34.78 -22.66
CA CYS A 13 -8.49 33.70 -23.50
C CYS A 13 -7.12 33.17 -23.04
N ALA A 14 -6.23 34.05 -22.56
CA ALA A 14 -4.93 33.64 -22.03
C ALA A 14 -5.04 32.75 -20.78
N SER A 15 -6.09 32.93 -19.98
CA SER A 15 -6.36 32.10 -18.80
C SER A 15 -6.81 30.67 -19.13
N LEU A 16 -7.32 30.44 -20.35
CA LEU A 16 -7.78 29.13 -20.81
C LEU A 16 -6.66 28.27 -21.43
N PHE A 17 -5.53 28.87 -21.80
CA PHE A 17 -4.40 28.16 -22.44
C PHE A 17 -3.34 27.63 -21.45
N GLY A 18 -3.46 27.92 -20.15
CA GLY A 18 -2.43 27.63 -19.14
C GLY A 18 -2.68 26.41 -18.23
N GLN A 19 -3.86 25.79 -18.24
CA GLN A 19 -4.13 24.61 -17.42
C GLN A 19 -3.82 23.32 -18.18
N SER A 20 -2.52 22.97 -18.25
CA SER A 20 -2.15 21.58 -18.46
C SER A 20 -2.39 20.85 -17.13
N ALA A 21 -3.46 20.06 -17.04
CA ALA A 21 -3.66 19.17 -15.91
C ALA A 21 -2.51 18.15 -15.94
N GLU A 22 -1.60 18.23 -14.97
CA GLU A 22 -0.55 17.23 -14.82
C GLU A 22 -1.25 15.90 -14.55
N LYS A 23 -1.30 15.03 -15.56
CA LYS A 23 -1.90 13.70 -15.43
C LYS A 23 -1.04 12.95 -14.42
N ALA A 24 -1.52 12.85 -13.19
CA ALA A 24 -0.87 12.09 -12.13
C ALA A 24 -0.44 10.74 -12.72
N SER A 25 0.87 10.51 -12.78
CA SER A 25 1.42 9.30 -13.38
C SER A 25 0.86 8.10 -12.61
N GLN A 26 0.28 7.13 -13.30
CA GLN A 26 -0.16 5.90 -12.64
C GLN A 26 1.08 5.20 -12.06
N PRO A 27 1.15 4.97 -10.75
CA PRO A 27 2.30 4.32 -10.15
C PRO A 27 2.33 2.84 -10.54
N ASN A 28 3.54 2.28 -10.62
CA ASN A 28 3.71 0.84 -10.67
C ASN A 28 3.44 0.25 -9.28
N ILE A 29 2.69 -0.86 -9.22
CA ILE A 29 2.41 -1.55 -7.97
C ILE A 29 3.25 -2.83 -7.94
N LEU A 30 4.20 -2.91 -6.99
CA LEU A 30 4.96 -4.13 -6.70
C LEU A 30 4.35 -4.80 -5.46
N TRP A 31 3.73 -5.96 -5.65
CA TRP A 31 3.09 -6.73 -4.59
C TRP A 31 3.96 -7.93 -4.19
N ILE A 32 4.56 -7.88 -3.00
CA ILE A 32 5.46 -8.92 -2.46
C ILE A 32 4.73 -9.67 -1.34
N ILE A 33 4.70 -11.00 -1.42
CA ILE A 33 4.15 -11.88 -0.38
C ILE A 33 5.16 -12.97 -0.05
N THR A 34 5.40 -13.19 1.23
CA THR A 34 6.13 -14.34 1.78
C THR A 34 5.16 -15.38 2.33
N ASP A 35 5.45 -16.67 2.13
CA ASP A 35 4.61 -17.74 2.70
C ASP A 35 5.02 -18.05 4.14
N ASP A 36 4.03 -18.37 5.00
CA ASP A 36 4.20 -18.75 6.41
C ASP A 36 5.06 -17.80 7.29
N GLN A 37 5.23 -16.54 6.88
CA GLN A 37 6.01 -15.57 7.64
C GLN A 37 5.23 -15.09 8.87
N ARG A 38 5.80 -15.32 10.05
CA ARG A 38 5.31 -14.75 11.29
C ARG A 38 5.64 -13.26 11.37
N ALA A 39 4.76 -12.47 11.98
CA ALA A 39 4.97 -11.03 12.13
C ALA A 39 6.23 -10.71 12.94
N ASP A 40 6.50 -11.49 14.00
CA ASP A 40 7.66 -11.33 14.87
C ASP A 40 8.97 -11.91 14.29
N ALA A 41 8.94 -12.42 13.06
CA ALA A 41 10.14 -12.73 12.29
C ALA A 41 10.75 -11.50 11.59
N LEU A 42 10.27 -10.28 11.94
CA LEU A 42 10.81 -9.00 11.48
C LEU A 42 11.27 -8.16 12.66
N GLU A 43 12.50 -7.65 12.60
CA GLU A 43 13.06 -6.80 13.64
C GLU A 43 12.25 -5.49 13.80
N CYS A 44 11.89 -4.84 12.70
CA CYS A 44 11.08 -3.61 12.73
C CYS A 44 9.71 -3.81 13.43
N TYR A 45 9.06 -4.96 13.22
CA TYR A 45 7.80 -5.31 13.87
C TYR A 45 7.99 -5.48 15.38
N ASN A 46 9.02 -6.22 15.79
CA ASN A 46 9.34 -6.45 17.21
C ASN A 46 9.63 -5.12 17.91
N ARG A 47 10.40 -4.22 17.28
CA ARG A 47 10.70 -2.91 17.84
C ARG A 47 9.43 -2.07 18.01
N ALA A 48 8.54 -2.09 17.03
CA ALA A 48 7.30 -1.32 17.09
C ALA A 48 6.27 -1.86 18.10
N THR A 49 6.26 -3.17 18.35
CA THR A 49 5.24 -3.81 19.21
C THR A 49 5.71 -4.11 20.62
N THR A 50 7.01 -4.36 20.81
CA THR A 50 7.59 -4.76 22.10
C THR A 50 8.70 -3.83 22.60
N GLY A 51 9.21 -2.93 21.75
CA GLY A 51 10.38 -2.09 22.04
C GLY A 51 11.72 -2.81 21.98
N LYS A 52 11.77 -4.10 21.59
CA LYS A 52 12.99 -4.92 21.46
C LYS A 52 13.22 -5.33 20.01
N SER A 53 14.46 -5.62 19.64
CA SER A 53 14.79 -6.10 18.29
C SER A 53 14.48 -7.60 18.12
N GLU A 54 14.60 -8.38 19.18
CA GLU A 54 14.46 -9.83 19.14
C GLU A 54 12.99 -10.28 19.14
N SER A 55 12.75 -11.44 18.52
CA SER A 55 11.51 -12.20 18.70
C SER A 55 11.51 -12.87 20.08
N PRO A 56 10.35 -13.17 20.67
CA PRO A 56 10.24 -14.13 21.76
C PRO A 56 10.94 -15.48 21.50
N LEU A 57 11.15 -15.86 20.23
CA LEU A 57 11.86 -17.09 19.86
C LEU A 57 13.38 -16.90 19.64
N GLY A 58 13.90 -15.68 19.71
CA GLY A 58 15.33 -15.40 19.62
C GLY A 58 15.69 -14.33 18.59
N TYR A 59 16.94 -14.39 18.13
CA TYR A 59 17.53 -13.42 17.22
C TYR A 59 16.81 -13.40 15.86
N VAL A 60 16.57 -12.18 15.35
CA VAL A 60 15.94 -11.90 14.06
C VAL A 60 16.70 -10.75 13.40
N MET A 61 16.88 -10.81 12.08
CA MET A 61 17.46 -9.72 11.29
C MET A 61 16.69 -9.57 9.98
N SER A 62 16.31 -8.33 9.64
CA SER A 62 15.50 -8.05 8.44
C SER A 62 15.87 -6.72 7.76
N PRO A 63 17.15 -6.44 7.48
CA PRO A 63 17.63 -5.10 7.13
C PRO A 63 16.91 -4.46 5.93
N ASN A 64 16.55 -5.23 4.91
CA ASN A 64 15.82 -4.73 3.74
C ASN A 64 14.36 -4.37 4.06
N THR A 65 13.69 -5.20 4.85
CA THR A 65 12.30 -4.96 5.28
C THR A 65 12.24 -3.83 6.29
N ASP A 66 13.24 -3.72 7.18
CA ASP A 66 13.35 -2.63 8.15
C ASP A 66 13.53 -1.29 7.44
N LYS A 67 14.37 -1.25 6.39
CA LYS A 67 14.52 -0.08 5.53
C LYS A 67 13.20 0.28 4.83
N LEU A 68 12.50 -0.71 4.27
CA LEU A 68 11.20 -0.49 3.62
C LEU A 68 10.15 0.06 4.61
N ALA A 69 10.14 -0.45 5.85
CA ALA A 69 9.24 0.03 6.90
C ALA A 69 9.58 1.48 7.33
N ALA A 70 10.86 1.84 7.39
CA ALA A 70 11.30 3.19 7.73
C ALA A 70 11.01 4.23 6.63
N GLU A 71 11.01 3.82 5.37
CA GLU A 71 10.68 4.67 4.21
C GLU A 71 9.17 4.76 3.94
N GLY A 72 8.36 3.95 4.63
CA GLY A 72 6.94 3.80 4.35
C GLY A 72 6.05 3.77 5.58
N THR A 73 4.99 2.97 5.51
CA THR A 73 4.04 2.75 6.61
C THR A 73 3.97 1.27 6.92
N MET A 74 4.16 0.92 8.19
CA MET A 74 4.03 -0.45 8.69
C MET A 74 2.72 -0.60 9.47
N PHE A 75 1.93 -1.61 9.12
CA PHE A 75 0.71 -1.96 9.84
C PHE A 75 1.01 -3.06 10.86
N THR A 76 0.90 -2.75 12.15
CA THR A 76 1.16 -3.71 13.25
C THR A 76 -0.03 -4.61 13.57
N ASN A 77 -1.23 -4.27 13.09
CA ASN A 77 -2.47 -5.01 13.31
C ASN A 77 -3.10 -5.46 11.98
N ALA A 78 -2.31 -6.10 11.11
CA ALA A 78 -2.76 -6.66 9.85
C ALA A 78 -3.06 -8.17 10.00
N TYR A 79 -4.26 -8.60 9.61
CA TYR A 79 -4.71 -9.99 9.76
C TYR A 79 -5.07 -10.60 8.40
N ASN A 80 -4.79 -11.90 8.25
CA ASN A 80 -5.29 -12.70 7.15
C ASN A 80 -6.73 -13.16 7.41
N ASN A 81 -7.50 -13.38 6.35
CA ASN A 81 -8.88 -13.85 6.46
C ASN A 81 -9.01 -15.36 6.72
N SER A 82 -7.92 -16.11 6.53
CA SER A 82 -7.84 -17.56 6.79
C SER A 82 -6.38 -17.97 6.95
N PRO A 83 -6.02 -18.82 7.93
CA PRO A 83 -4.66 -19.33 8.11
C PRO A 83 -4.27 -20.40 7.06
N MET A 84 -5.10 -20.64 6.05
CA MET A 84 -4.84 -21.59 4.98
C MET A 84 -4.33 -20.87 3.72
N CYS A 85 -3.20 -21.30 3.15
CA CYS A 85 -2.50 -20.51 2.12
C CYS A 85 -3.36 -20.19 0.87
N ALA A 86 -4.08 -21.16 0.29
CA ALA A 86 -4.96 -20.88 -0.86
C ALA A 86 -6.13 -19.97 -0.51
N ILE A 87 -6.72 -20.12 0.68
CA ILE A 87 -7.90 -19.34 1.08
C ILE A 87 -7.51 -17.90 1.43
N SER A 88 -6.36 -17.73 2.08
CA SER A 88 -5.75 -16.43 2.33
C SER A 88 -5.47 -15.70 1.01
N ARG A 89 -4.80 -16.37 0.07
CA ARG A 89 -4.48 -15.82 -1.25
C ARG A 89 -5.74 -15.53 -2.07
N ALA A 90 -6.72 -16.42 -2.07
CA ALA A 90 -8.01 -16.16 -2.75
C ALA A 90 -8.68 -14.89 -2.21
N SER A 91 -8.65 -14.68 -0.88
CA SER A 91 -9.20 -13.48 -0.26
C SER A 91 -8.45 -12.21 -0.68
N MET A 92 -7.11 -12.27 -0.80
CA MET A 92 -6.27 -11.15 -1.28
C MET A 92 -6.58 -10.78 -2.74
N HIS A 93 -6.70 -11.77 -3.63
CA HIS A 93 -6.93 -11.52 -5.06
C HIS A 93 -8.36 -11.08 -5.35
N LEU A 94 -9.35 -11.63 -4.65
CA LEU A 94 -10.76 -11.34 -4.87
C LEU A 94 -11.26 -10.12 -4.08
N GLY A 95 -10.53 -9.67 -3.05
CA GLY A 95 -11.00 -8.66 -2.12
C GLY A 95 -12.26 -9.07 -1.36
N ARG A 96 -12.45 -10.37 -1.12
CA ARG A 96 -13.66 -10.95 -0.50
C ARG A 96 -13.29 -11.92 0.61
N TYR A 97 -14.08 -11.89 1.69
CA TYR A 97 -13.97 -12.90 2.74
C TYR A 97 -14.26 -14.32 2.21
N PRO A 98 -13.67 -15.36 2.83
CA PRO A 98 -13.89 -16.76 2.44
C PRO A 98 -15.37 -17.15 2.34
N PHE A 99 -16.19 -16.70 3.29
CA PHE A 99 -17.64 -16.98 3.28
C PHE A 99 -18.40 -16.36 2.09
N ARG A 100 -17.84 -15.33 1.44
CA ARG A 100 -18.40 -14.73 0.22
C ARG A 100 -17.77 -15.28 -1.05
N SER A 101 -16.53 -15.77 -0.98
CA SER A 101 -15.82 -16.31 -2.14
C SER A 101 -16.13 -17.79 -2.38
N GLY A 102 -16.67 -18.51 -1.38
CA GLY A 102 -16.97 -19.94 -1.49
C GLY A 102 -15.73 -20.85 -1.40
N HIS A 103 -14.54 -20.29 -1.16
CA HIS A 103 -13.30 -21.03 -1.02
C HIS A 103 -13.09 -21.36 0.47
N TYR A 104 -13.22 -22.65 0.84
CA TYR A 104 -13.16 -23.09 2.24
C TYR A 104 -12.10 -24.15 2.53
N LYS A 105 -11.62 -24.87 1.51
CA LYS A 105 -10.65 -25.96 1.65
C LYS A 105 -9.83 -26.15 0.38
N PHE A 106 -8.72 -26.86 0.49
CA PHE A 106 -8.10 -27.52 -0.64
C PHE A 106 -8.98 -28.70 -1.06
N PHE A 107 -9.15 -28.89 -2.37
CA PHE A 107 -9.84 -30.05 -2.91
C PHE A 107 -9.02 -31.32 -2.68
#